data_AF-A0A1I3TGK5-F1
#
_entry.id   AF-A0A1I3TGK5-F1
#
_cell.length_a   1.000
_cell.length_b   1.000
_cell.length_c   1.000
_cell.angle_alpha   90.00
_cell.angle_beta   90.00
_cell.angle_gamma   90.00
#
_symmetry.space_group_name_H-M   'P 1'
#
loop_
_entity.id
_entity.type
_entity.pdbx_description
1 polymer ?
#
loop_
_entity_poly.entity_id
_entity_poly.type
_entity_poly.pdbx_seq_one_letter_code
_entity_poly.pdbx_strand_id
1 'polypeptide(L)'
;MSMDDDSVPAALRERIEALRKTRGFLLPHHGAMAVAAPDLQDAYFRMYAALTQTDRHLTPFEREVVWLAILIAAKEAIGTHHVELFFKAAGTQAQAELLTRLCAFALGAEAFAFMDRHWSASFPGLAGEGAYLAAFEALLDEAVLPRALSHLAIAALQATLGRHWGLTAHIKALYNQRASEDQLVEALSLIMWPVGVNHFLDACGVWTELMASGQVEPSERYRVWASTPRQHGHTMPKSE
;
A
#
# COMPACT_ATOMS: atom_id res chain seq x y z
N MET A 1 27.18 7.86 -31.30
CA MET A 1 26.09 8.45 -32.11
C MET A 1 25.40 9.45 -31.22
N SER A 2 25.69 10.74 -31.44
CA SER A 2 25.24 11.87 -30.63
C SER A 2 23.74 12.06 -30.80
N MET A 3 22.96 11.96 -29.73
CA MET A 3 21.61 12.52 -29.70
C MET A 3 21.71 13.92 -29.13
N ASP A 4 21.32 14.91 -29.93
CA ASP A 4 21.23 16.32 -29.57
C ASP A 4 20.44 16.53 -28.26
N ASP A 5 21.17 16.97 -27.23
CA ASP A 5 20.75 17.03 -25.82
C ASP A 5 20.02 18.35 -25.46
N ASP A 6 19.97 19.33 -26.37
CA ASP A 6 19.36 20.65 -26.09
C ASP A 6 17.81 20.65 -26.15
N SER A 7 17.18 19.59 -26.70
CA SER A 7 15.72 19.46 -26.79
C SER A 7 15.08 18.80 -25.57
N VAL A 8 15.87 18.01 -24.83
CA VAL A 8 15.44 17.24 -23.64
C VAL A 8 14.90 18.16 -22.53
N PRO A 9 15.48 19.34 -22.25
CA PRO A 9 14.94 20.24 -21.24
C PRO A 9 13.57 20.82 -21.58
N ALA A 10 13.25 21.06 -22.86
CA ALA A 10 11.97 21.66 -23.26
C ALA A 10 10.81 20.66 -23.16
N ALA A 11 10.96 19.47 -23.75
CA ALA A 11 9.96 18.42 -23.67
C ALA A 11 9.74 17.93 -22.23
N LEU A 12 10.82 17.85 -21.43
CA LEU A 12 10.75 17.54 -20.01
C LEU A 12 9.98 18.61 -19.22
N ARG A 13 10.24 19.90 -19.46
CA ARG A 13 9.50 21.00 -18.83
C ARG A 13 8.01 20.93 -19.16
N GLU A 14 7.67 20.68 -20.42
CA GLU A 14 6.27 20.55 -20.84
C GLU A 14 5.57 19.38 -20.14
N ARG A 15 6.21 18.20 -20.09
CA ARG A 15 5.68 17.03 -19.38
C ARG A 15 5.49 17.30 -17.89
N ILE A 16 6.48 17.88 -17.22
CA ILE A 16 6.40 18.23 -15.79
C ILE A 16 5.28 19.25 -15.53
N GLU A 17 5.15 20.26 -16.38
CA GLU A 17 4.10 21.27 -16.25
C GLU A 17 2.70 20.68 -16.50
N ALA A 18 2.56 19.76 -17.45
CA ALA A 18 1.31 19.04 -17.68
C ALA A 18 0.87 18.25 -16.43
N LEU A 19 1.82 17.54 -15.80
CA LEU A 19 1.58 16.79 -14.55
C LEU A 19 1.19 17.71 -13.39
N ARG A 20 1.87 18.86 -13.27
CA ARG A 20 1.58 19.86 -12.24
C ARG A 20 0.17 20.42 -12.42
N LYS A 21 -0.23 20.76 -13.66
CA LYS A 21 -1.56 21.30 -13.95
C LYS A 21 -2.70 20.37 -13.57
N THR A 22 -2.50 19.05 -13.60
CA THR A 22 -3.53 18.08 -13.21
C THR A 22 -3.93 18.19 -11.73
N ARG A 23 -3.01 18.57 -10.83
CA ARG A 23 -3.23 18.55 -9.37
C ARG A 23 -2.90 19.87 -8.66
N GLY A 24 -2.38 20.86 -9.37
CA GLY A 24 -1.87 22.13 -8.82
C GLY A 24 -0.42 22.07 -8.35
N PHE A 25 0.14 20.87 -8.16
CA PHE A 25 1.51 20.61 -7.71
C PHE A 25 2.07 19.33 -8.36
N LEU A 26 3.40 19.17 -8.33
CA LEU A 26 4.06 17.95 -8.81
C LEU A 26 4.32 16.99 -7.63
N LEU A 27 3.86 15.74 -7.76
CA LEU A 27 4.25 14.67 -6.84
C LEU A 27 5.69 14.22 -7.11
N PRO A 28 6.50 13.95 -6.07
CA PRO A 28 7.93 13.68 -6.24
C PRO A 28 8.23 12.55 -7.23
N HIS A 29 7.59 11.39 -7.08
CA HIS A 29 7.82 10.23 -7.96
C HIS A 29 7.37 10.46 -9.41
N HIS A 30 6.34 11.30 -9.63
CA HIS A 30 5.99 11.70 -11.00
C HIS A 30 7.10 12.51 -11.64
N GLY A 31 7.74 13.43 -10.91
CA GLY A 31 8.90 14.16 -11.41
C GLY A 31 10.08 13.24 -11.69
N ALA A 32 10.40 12.32 -10.77
CA ALA A 32 11.46 11.34 -10.96
C ALA A 32 11.28 10.51 -12.24
N MET A 33 10.07 9.98 -12.46
CA MET A 33 9.77 9.19 -13.66
C MET A 33 9.71 10.06 -14.91
N ALA A 34 9.19 11.29 -14.86
CA ALA A 34 9.20 12.19 -16.01
C ALA A 34 10.64 12.46 -16.48
N VAL A 35 11.58 12.61 -15.54
CA VAL A 35 13.00 12.81 -15.85
C VAL A 35 13.63 11.54 -16.40
N ALA A 36 13.49 10.40 -15.73
CA ALA A 36 14.35 9.24 -15.96
C ALA A 36 13.68 8.05 -16.65
N ALA A 37 12.35 7.95 -16.62
CA ALA A 37 11.59 6.78 -17.07
C ALA A 37 10.18 7.17 -17.57
N PRO A 38 10.06 7.94 -18.66
CA PRO A 38 8.76 8.41 -19.15
C PRO A 38 7.80 7.27 -19.54
N ASP A 39 8.32 6.17 -20.09
CA ASP A 39 7.48 5.00 -20.42
C ASP A 39 6.91 4.33 -19.16
N LEU A 40 7.70 4.31 -18.07
CA LEU A 40 7.24 3.82 -16.77
C LEU A 40 6.17 4.75 -16.18
N GLN A 41 6.30 6.07 -16.35
CA GLN A 41 5.27 7.03 -15.94
C GLN A 41 3.94 6.77 -16.67
N ASP A 42 4.00 6.57 -17.99
CA ASP A 42 2.79 6.33 -18.77
C ASP A 42 2.13 4.99 -18.38
N ALA A 43 2.93 3.96 -18.10
CA ALA A 43 2.44 2.69 -17.56
C ALA A 43 1.86 2.82 -16.14
N TYR A 44 2.50 3.62 -15.28
CA TYR A 44 2.05 3.89 -13.91
C TYR A 44 0.63 4.47 -13.89
N PHE A 45 0.31 5.42 -14.77
CA PHE A 45 -1.06 5.98 -14.80
C PHE A 45 -2.11 4.96 -15.25
N ARG A 46 -1.77 4.09 -16.21
CA ARG A 46 -2.66 2.99 -16.61
C ARG A 46 -2.87 2.00 -15.48
N MET A 47 -1.80 1.63 -14.79
CA MET A 47 -1.86 0.76 -13.61
C MET A 47 -2.72 1.38 -12.51
N TYR A 48 -2.52 2.65 -12.18
CA TYR A 48 -3.30 3.36 -11.16
C TYR A 48 -4.80 3.33 -11.48
N ALA A 49 -5.18 3.66 -12.72
CA ALA A 49 -6.58 3.61 -13.14
C ALA A 49 -7.17 2.19 -13.00
N ALA A 50 -6.43 1.17 -13.43
CA ALA A 50 -6.86 -0.22 -13.32
C ALA A 50 -6.96 -0.72 -11.87
N LEU A 51 -6.08 -0.24 -10.99
CA LEU A 51 -5.98 -0.69 -9.60
C LEU A 51 -6.99 0.02 -8.68
N THR A 52 -7.18 1.33 -8.83
CA THR A 52 -7.90 2.14 -7.82
C THR A 52 -9.14 2.86 -8.34
N GLN A 53 -9.32 2.97 -9.66
CA GLN A 53 -10.44 3.72 -10.26
C GLN A 53 -11.47 2.82 -10.95
N THR A 54 -11.08 1.61 -11.30
CA THR A 54 -11.95 0.65 -11.99
C THR A 54 -12.60 -0.27 -10.96
N ASP A 55 -13.92 -0.36 -10.97
CA ASP A 55 -14.63 -1.35 -10.15
C ASP A 55 -14.32 -2.77 -10.64
N ARG A 56 -14.16 -3.68 -9.67
CA ARG A 56 -13.76 -5.06 -9.90
C ARG A 56 -14.69 -6.00 -9.12
N HIS A 57 -14.16 -6.78 -8.19
CA HIS A 57 -14.85 -7.87 -7.49
C HIS A 57 -15.19 -7.52 -6.04
N LEU A 58 -14.46 -6.59 -5.43
CA LEU A 58 -14.83 -5.98 -4.15
C LEU A 58 -15.83 -4.86 -4.38
N THR A 59 -16.91 -4.85 -3.59
CA THR A 59 -17.78 -3.68 -3.48
C THR A 59 -17.01 -2.48 -2.93
N PRO A 60 -17.51 -1.24 -3.10
CA PRO A 60 -16.85 -0.07 -2.54
C PRO A 60 -16.55 -0.20 -1.04
N PHE A 61 -17.50 -0.74 -0.26
CA PHE A 61 -17.28 -0.97 1.18
C PHE A 61 -16.19 -2.01 1.46
N GLU A 62 -16.26 -3.18 0.81
CA GLU A 62 -15.25 -4.23 1.00
C GLU A 62 -13.84 -3.77 0.61
N ARG A 63 -13.74 -2.99 -0.48
CA ARG A 63 -12.48 -2.40 -0.93
C ARG A 63 -11.90 -1.45 0.11
N GLU A 64 -12.72 -0.59 0.71
CA GLU A 64 -12.24 0.34 1.75
C GLU A 64 -11.92 -0.36 3.08
N VAL A 65 -12.57 -1.49 3.40
CA VAL A 65 -12.16 -2.36 4.51
C VAL A 65 -10.75 -2.90 4.30
N VAL A 66 -10.45 -3.40 3.10
CA VAL A 66 -9.12 -3.90 2.75
C VAL A 66 -8.09 -2.76 2.75
N TRP A 67 -8.42 -1.60 2.16
CA TRP A 67 -7.55 -0.42 2.22
C TRP A 67 -7.21 -0.02 3.65
N LEU A 68 -8.21 0.12 4.52
CA LEU A 68 -7.99 0.51 5.90
C LEU A 68 -7.08 -0.49 6.62
N ALA A 69 -7.26 -1.80 6.38
CA ALA A 69 -6.37 -2.82 6.90
C ALA A 69 -4.92 -2.62 6.43
N ILE A 70 -4.70 -2.46 5.12
CA ILE A 70 -3.36 -2.23 4.55
C ILE A 70 -2.72 -0.97 5.13
N LEU A 71 -3.45 0.14 5.23
CA LEU A 71 -2.93 1.40 5.75
C LEU A 71 -2.50 1.27 7.22
N ILE A 72 -3.26 0.55 8.05
CA ILE A 72 -2.88 0.28 9.44
C ILE A 72 -1.58 -0.54 9.50
N ALA A 73 -1.45 -1.61 8.71
CA ALA A 73 -0.22 -2.42 8.68
C ALA A 73 0.99 -1.65 8.14
N ALA A 74 0.80 -0.87 7.08
CA ALA A 74 1.84 -0.04 6.48
C ALA A 74 2.20 1.18 7.35
N LYS A 75 1.41 1.48 8.39
CA LYS A 75 1.49 2.71 9.19
C LYS A 75 1.42 3.97 8.33
N GLU A 76 0.58 3.91 7.29
CA GLU A 76 0.45 4.96 6.30
C GLU A 76 -0.52 6.05 6.80
N ALA A 77 0.02 7.23 7.10
CA ALA A 77 -0.75 8.36 7.64
C ALA A 77 -1.30 9.29 6.55
N ILE A 78 -0.81 9.21 5.32
CA ILE A 78 -1.16 10.14 4.23
C ILE A 78 -2.43 9.69 3.49
N GLY A 79 -2.78 8.40 3.58
CA GLY A 79 -3.94 7.79 2.92
C GLY A 79 -5.31 8.20 3.49
N THR A 80 -5.47 9.38 4.07
CA THR A 80 -6.70 9.83 4.76
C THR A 80 -7.94 9.84 3.86
N HIS A 81 -7.77 9.96 2.55
CA HIS A 81 -8.87 9.83 1.59
C HIS A 81 -9.59 8.47 1.69
N HIS A 82 -8.86 7.37 1.96
CA HIS A 82 -9.47 6.05 2.16
C HIS A 82 -10.24 5.96 3.47
N VAL A 83 -9.85 6.73 4.49
CA VAL A 83 -10.62 6.84 5.73
C VAL A 83 -11.96 7.54 5.46
N GLU A 84 -11.95 8.61 4.66
CA GLU A 84 -13.18 9.29 4.22
C GLU A 84 -14.06 8.37 3.36
N LEU A 85 -13.48 7.66 2.40
CA LEU A 85 -14.19 6.71 1.54
C LEU A 85 -14.79 5.57 2.34
N PHE A 86 -14.07 5.05 3.34
CA PHE A 86 -14.57 4.01 4.25
C PHE A 86 -15.86 4.45 4.94
N PHE A 87 -15.88 5.63 5.56
CA PHE A 87 -17.10 6.15 6.21
C PHE A 87 -18.20 6.48 5.19
N LYS A 88 -17.84 6.99 4.01
CA LYS A 88 -18.80 7.24 2.92
C LYS A 88 -19.46 5.94 2.42
N ALA A 89 -18.74 4.84 2.47
CA ALA A 89 -19.24 3.50 2.14
C ALA A 89 -19.95 2.81 3.32
N ALA A 90 -20.40 3.57 4.32
CA ALA A 90 -21.07 3.11 5.54
C ALA A 90 -20.18 2.31 6.51
N GLY A 91 -18.86 2.48 6.43
CA GLY A 91 -17.93 2.00 7.43
C GLY A 91 -18.19 2.58 8.83
N THR A 92 -17.87 1.80 9.85
CA THR A 92 -18.15 2.13 11.26
C THR A 92 -16.89 2.11 12.12
N GLN A 93 -16.95 2.76 13.28
CA GLN A 93 -15.85 2.71 14.25
C GLN A 93 -15.60 1.28 14.76
N ALA A 94 -16.64 0.47 14.94
CA ALA A 94 -16.50 -0.93 15.38
C ALA A 94 -15.71 -1.78 14.38
N GLN A 95 -15.92 -1.55 13.08
CA GLN A 95 -15.15 -2.18 12.01
C GLN A 95 -13.70 -1.70 12.00
N ALA A 96 -13.44 -0.40 12.15
CA ALA A 96 -12.08 0.13 12.26
C ALA A 96 -11.33 -0.43 13.48
N GLU A 97 -12.03 -0.57 14.61
CA GLU A 97 -11.50 -1.20 15.83
C GLU A 97 -11.19 -2.68 15.61
N LEU A 98 -12.06 -3.42 14.92
CA LEU A 98 -11.79 -4.82 14.56
C LEU A 98 -10.56 -4.93 13.65
N LEU A 99 -10.45 -4.11 12.61
CA LEU A 99 -9.28 -4.09 11.72
C LEU A 99 -7.98 -3.76 12.47
N THR A 100 -8.05 -2.87 13.45
CA THR A 100 -6.92 -2.54 14.33
C THR A 100 -6.48 -3.75 15.16
N ARG A 101 -7.45 -4.48 15.75
CA ARG A 101 -7.19 -5.73 16.49
C ARG A 101 -6.61 -6.82 15.58
N LEU A 102 -7.15 -6.96 14.37
CA LEU A 102 -6.63 -7.90 13.37
C LEU A 102 -5.19 -7.56 12.96
N CYS A 103 -4.85 -6.28 12.80
CA CYS A 103 -3.47 -5.87 12.53
C CYS A 103 -2.53 -6.21 13.68
N ALA A 104 -2.94 -5.93 14.93
CA ALA A 104 -2.15 -6.30 16.11
C ALA A 104 -1.92 -7.82 16.19
N PHE A 105 -2.95 -8.60 15.88
CA PHE A 105 -2.87 -10.06 15.81
C PHE A 105 -1.97 -10.54 14.65
N ALA A 106 -2.04 -9.91 13.48
CA ALA A 106 -1.20 -10.24 12.33
C ALA A 106 0.30 -10.07 12.63
N LEU A 107 0.67 -9.01 13.35
CA LEU A 107 2.04 -8.80 13.84
C LEU A 107 2.53 -9.95 14.77
N GLY A 108 1.62 -10.53 15.56
CA GLY A 108 1.90 -11.67 16.44
C GLY A 108 2.02 -13.02 15.72
N ALA A 109 1.71 -13.12 14.42
CA ALA A 109 1.72 -14.39 13.68
C ALA A 109 3.10 -15.07 13.64
N GLU A 110 4.19 -14.32 13.80
CA GLU A 110 5.54 -14.87 13.88
C GLU A 110 5.75 -15.80 15.06
N ALA A 111 5.08 -15.56 16.20
CA ALA A 111 5.15 -16.45 17.34
C ALA A 111 4.54 -17.83 17.01
N PHE A 112 3.38 -17.84 16.35
CA PHE A 112 2.75 -19.08 15.87
C PHE A 112 3.61 -19.77 14.81
N ALA A 113 4.15 -19.02 13.85
CA ALA A 113 5.04 -19.55 12.83
C ALA A 113 6.30 -20.19 13.43
N PHE A 114 6.87 -19.58 14.47
CA PHE A 114 8.01 -20.13 15.20
C PHE A 114 7.64 -21.45 15.90
N MET A 115 6.53 -21.47 16.64
CA MET A 115 6.03 -22.69 17.31
C MET A 115 5.83 -23.82 16.31
N ASP A 116 5.17 -23.53 15.19
CA ASP A 116 4.86 -24.47 14.12
C ASP A 116 6.13 -25.13 13.54
N ARG A 117 7.12 -24.29 13.19
CA ARG A 117 8.34 -24.72 12.51
C ARG A 117 9.33 -25.45 13.40
N HIS A 118 9.46 -25.01 14.65
CA HIS A 118 10.58 -25.42 15.48
C HIS A 118 10.18 -26.33 16.64
N TRP A 119 9.00 -26.15 17.21
CA TRP A 119 8.63 -26.80 18.46
C TRP A 119 7.39 -27.69 18.36
N SER A 120 6.82 -27.87 17.17
CA SER A 120 5.66 -28.76 16.96
C SER A 120 5.85 -30.19 17.48
N ALA A 121 7.06 -30.75 17.35
CA ALA A 121 7.40 -32.08 17.89
C ALA A 121 7.35 -32.14 19.43
N SER A 122 7.70 -31.03 20.10
CA SER A 122 7.68 -30.92 21.56
C SER A 122 6.30 -30.54 22.10
N PHE A 123 5.45 -29.93 21.27
CA PHE A 123 4.09 -29.50 21.61
C PHE A 123 3.08 -30.06 20.61
N PRO A 124 2.83 -31.39 20.58
CA PRO A 124 1.97 -32.01 19.57
C PRO A 124 0.51 -31.54 19.64
N GLY A 125 0.06 -31.00 20.78
CA GLY A 125 -1.27 -30.39 20.94
C GLY A 125 -1.37 -28.94 20.44
N LEU A 126 -0.25 -28.30 20.13
CA LEU A 126 -0.18 -26.93 19.62
C LEU A 126 0.18 -26.96 18.13
N ALA A 127 -0.77 -27.34 17.28
CA ALA A 127 -0.63 -27.17 15.84
C ALA A 127 -0.60 -25.65 15.55
N GLY A 128 0.56 -25.11 15.15
CA GLY A 128 0.76 -23.66 15.09
C GLY A 128 -0.23 -22.96 14.16
N GLU A 129 -0.48 -23.53 12.98
CA GLU A 129 -1.50 -23.01 12.03
C GLU A 129 -2.92 -23.13 12.60
N GLY A 130 -3.26 -24.25 13.23
CA GLY A 130 -4.59 -24.47 13.80
C GLY A 130 -4.87 -23.58 15.01
N ALA A 131 -3.89 -23.42 15.90
CA ALA A 131 -3.98 -22.53 17.06
C ALA A 131 -4.05 -21.05 16.63
N TYR A 132 -3.32 -20.69 15.57
CA TYR A 132 -3.39 -19.36 14.96
C TYR A 132 -4.79 -19.07 14.41
N LEU A 133 -5.34 -19.97 13.59
CA LEU A 133 -6.69 -19.78 13.04
C LEU A 133 -7.77 -19.82 14.12
N ALA A 134 -7.63 -20.64 15.16
CA ALA A 134 -8.55 -20.62 16.30
C ALA A 134 -8.51 -19.28 17.07
N ALA A 135 -7.31 -18.71 17.26
CA ALA A 135 -7.16 -17.39 17.87
C ALA A 135 -7.75 -16.27 16.99
N PHE A 136 -7.59 -16.37 15.66
CA PHE A 136 -8.26 -15.49 14.72
C PHE A 136 -9.78 -15.57 14.84
N GLU A 137 -10.36 -16.77 14.83
CA GLU A 137 -11.81 -16.98 14.96
C GLU A 137 -12.36 -16.42 16.27
N ALA A 138 -11.59 -16.49 17.37
CA ALA A 138 -11.96 -15.90 18.65
C ALA A 138 -11.96 -14.36 18.66
N LEU A 139 -11.27 -13.72 17.72
CA LEU A 139 -11.27 -12.27 17.54
C LEU A 139 -12.41 -11.77 16.64
N LEU A 140 -13.02 -12.66 15.86
CA LEU A 140 -14.05 -12.28 14.91
C LEU A 140 -15.38 -11.92 15.59
N ASP A 141 -16.07 -10.99 14.97
CA ASP A 141 -17.48 -10.72 15.19
C ASP A 141 -18.15 -10.57 13.82
N GLU A 142 -18.90 -11.59 13.41
CA GLU A 142 -19.58 -11.60 12.10
C GLU A 142 -20.69 -10.55 12.00
N ALA A 143 -21.18 -10.02 13.12
CA ALA A 143 -22.10 -8.88 13.10
C ALA A 143 -21.36 -7.56 12.77
N VAL A 144 -20.05 -7.48 12.99
CA VAL A 144 -19.21 -6.32 12.67
C VAL A 144 -18.66 -6.42 11.26
N LEU A 145 -18.07 -7.57 10.90
CA LEU A 145 -17.49 -7.79 9.59
C LEU A 145 -17.65 -9.26 9.15
N PRO A 146 -18.17 -9.54 7.94
CA PRO A 146 -18.32 -10.91 7.47
C PRO A 146 -17.01 -11.70 7.52
N ARG A 147 -17.09 -12.99 7.84
CA ARG A 147 -15.92 -13.86 8.02
C ARG A 147 -14.98 -13.87 6.81
N ALA A 148 -15.53 -14.03 5.60
CA ALA A 148 -14.74 -14.05 4.36
C ALA A 148 -14.00 -12.71 4.14
N LEU A 149 -14.66 -11.59 4.42
CA LEU A 149 -14.05 -10.27 4.31
C LEU A 149 -12.98 -10.03 5.38
N SER A 150 -13.18 -10.54 6.59
CA SER A 150 -12.16 -10.54 7.65
C SER A 150 -10.91 -11.31 7.23
N HIS A 151 -11.07 -12.46 6.56
CA HIS A 151 -9.97 -13.22 5.98
C HIS A 151 -9.25 -12.48 4.85
N LEU A 152 -9.99 -11.82 3.95
CA LEU A 152 -9.39 -10.99 2.89
C LEU A 152 -8.58 -9.83 3.48
N ALA A 153 -9.12 -9.15 4.49
CA ALA A 153 -8.45 -8.04 5.17
C ALA A 153 -7.14 -8.50 5.85
N ILE A 154 -7.16 -9.62 6.59
CA ILE A 154 -5.95 -10.13 7.24
C ILE A 154 -4.97 -10.77 6.26
N ALA A 155 -5.42 -11.34 5.14
CA ALA A 155 -4.53 -11.77 4.06
C ALA A 155 -3.77 -10.57 3.48
N ALA A 156 -4.47 -9.45 3.22
CA ALA A 156 -3.85 -8.21 2.78
C ALA A 156 -2.90 -7.62 3.84
N LEU A 157 -3.25 -7.67 5.14
CA LEU A 157 -2.37 -7.28 6.24
C LEU A 157 -1.06 -8.10 6.24
N GLN A 158 -1.16 -9.44 6.19
CA GLN A 158 0.00 -10.32 6.20
C GLN A 158 0.87 -10.12 4.95
N ALA A 159 0.26 -9.89 3.78
CA ALA A 159 0.97 -9.56 2.56
C ALA A 159 1.70 -8.21 2.66
N THR A 160 1.04 -7.19 3.21
CA THR A 160 1.62 -5.86 3.50
C THR A 160 2.86 -5.97 4.39
N LEU A 161 2.82 -6.85 5.38
CA LEU A 161 3.93 -7.11 6.30
C LEU A 161 5.00 -8.08 5.75
N GLY A 162 4.82 -8.64 4.54
CA GLY A 162 5.73 -9.64 3.96
C GLY A 162 5.73 -11.00 4.69
N ARG A 163 4.64 -11.35 5.38
CA ARG A 163 4.57 -12.53 6.27
C ARG A 163 3.89 -13.71 5.59
N HIS A 164 4.69 -14.48 4.86
CA HIS A 164 4.21 -15.61 4.05
C HIS A 164 3.47 -16.69 4.84
N TRP A 165 3.89 -16.98 6.08
CA TRP A 165 3.27 -18.05 6.87
C TRP A 165 1.82 -17.70 7.26
N GLY A 166 1.59 -16.48 7.79
CA GLY A 166 0.24 -16.01 8.12
C GLY A 166 -0.63 -15.84 6.88
N LEU A 167 -0.07 -15.32 5.79
CA LEU A 167 -0.75 -15.22 4.50
C LEU A 167 -1.20 -16.61 4.02
N THR A 168 -0.32 -17.61 4.10
CA THR A 168 -0.64 -19.00 3.71
C THR A 168 -1.82 -19.56 4.50
N ALA A 169 -1.85 -19.34 5.82
CA ALA A 169 -2.95 -19.80 6.67
C ALA A 169 -4.30 -19.21 6.24
N HIS A 170 -4.34 -17.91 5.93
CA HIS A 170 -5.58 -17.25 5.52
C HIS A 170 -6.02 -17.58 4.08
N ILE A 171 -5.08 -17.78 3.16
CA ILE A 171 -5.40 -18.29 1.82
C ILE A 171 -6.05 -19.68 1.94
N LYS A 172 -5.45 -20.61 2.69
CA LYS A 172 -6.05 -21.94 2.91
C LYS A 172 -7.45 -21.85 3.52
N ALA A 173 -7.65 -20.96 4.50
CA ALA A 173 -8.96 -20.75 5.12
C ALA A 173 -10.00 -20.22 4.12
N LEU A 174 -9.63 -19.28 3.24
CA LEU A 174 -10.49 -18.78 2.17
C LEU A 174 -10.88 -19.89 1.18
N TYR A 175 -9.94 -20.75 0.77
CA TYR A 175 -10.23 -21.89 -0.10
C TYR A 175 -11.17 -22.91 0.57
N ASN A 176 -10.97 -23.20 1.86
CA ASN A 176 -11.88 -24.07 2.62
C ASN A 176 -13.30 -23.51 2.70
N GLN A 177 -13.44 -22.17 2.66
CA GLN A 177 -14.73 -21.46 2.61
C GLN A 177 -15.28 -21.28 1.19
N ARG A 178 -14.55 -21.72 0.15
CA ARG A 178 -14.89 -21.48 -1.26
C ARG A 178 -15.08 -19.99 -1.57
N ALA A 179 -14.28 -19.14 -0.94
CA ALA A 179 -14.27 -17.71 -1.20
C ALA A 179 -13.77 -17.40 -2.63
N SER A 180 -14.08 -16.20 -3.12
CA SER A 180 -13.71 -15.78 -4.47
C SER A 180 -12.21 -15.53 -4.61
N GLU A 181 -11.55 -16.25 -5.53
CA GLU A 181 -10.16 -16.00 -5.92
C GLU A 181 -10.00 -14.59 -6.53
N ASP A 182 -11.03 -14.11 -7.23
CA ASP A 182 -11.05 -12.78 -7.84
C ASP A 182 -11.04 -11.65 -6.80
N GLN A 183 -11.77 -11.82 -5.69
CA GLN A 183 -11.72 -10.89 -4.56
C GLN A 183 -10.37 -10.96 -3.83
N LEU A 184 -9.77 -12.15 -3.73
CA LEU A 184 -8.45 -12.32 -3.12
C LEU A 184 -7.36 -11.62 -3.95
N VAL A 185 -7.33 -11.82 -5.27
CA VAL A 185 -6.33 -11.16 -6.12
C VAL A 185 -6.53 -9.64 -6.12
N GLU A 186 -7.77 -9.15 -6.06
CA GLU A 186 -8.02 -7.73 -5.88
C GLU A 186 -7.45 -7.23 -4.55
N ALA A 187 -7.82 -7.86 -3.42
CA ALA A 187 -7.35 -7.45 -2.10
C ALA A 187 -5.82 -7.44 -1.98
N LEU A 188 -5.15 -8.47 -2.52
CA LEU A 188 -3.68 -8.55 -2.52
C LEU A 188 -3.04 -7.52 -3.47
N SER A 189 -3.68 -7.18 -4.58
CA SER A 189 -3.12 -6.20 -5.53
C SER A 189 -3.04 -4.79 -4.95
N LEU A 190 -3.93 -4.43 -4.02
CA LEU A 190 -3.98 -3.09 -3.42
C LEU A 190 -2.71 -2.75 -2.64
N ILE A 191 -1.97 -3.75 -2.13
CA ILE A 191 -0.72 -3.52 -1.38
C ILE A 191 0.34 -2.81 -2.23
N MET A 192 0.30 -2.95 -3.57
CA MET A 192 1.24 -2.31 -4.48
C MET A 192 1.29 -0.80 -4.28
N TRP A 193 0.20 -0.20 -3.78
CA TRP A 193 0.18 1.23 -3.48
C TRP A 193 0.93 1.56 -2.19
N PRO A 194 0.51 1.13 -0.98
CA PRO A 194 1.13 1.66 0.25
C PRO A 194 2.55 1.12 0.47
N VAL A 195 2.84 -0.12 0.06
CA VAL A 195 4.19 -0.69 0.25
C VAL A 195 5.10 -0.58 -0.97
N GLY A 196 4.58 -0.11 -2.11
CA GLY A 196 5.34 0.11 -3.33
C GLY A 196 5.38 1.58 -3.72
N VAL A 197 4.25 2.10 -4.19
CA VAL A 197 4.14 3.48 -4.72
C VAL A 197 4.39 4.53 -3.65
N ASN A 198 3.84 4.40 -2.45
CA ASN A 198 4.05 5.40 -1.39
C ASN A 198 5.51 5.41 -0.90
N HIS A 199 6.13 4.24 -0.73
CA HIS A 199 7.57 4.16 -0.47
C HIS A 199 8.41 4.82 -1.58
N PHE A 200 8.03 4.65 -2.84
CA PHE A 200 8.70 5.32 -3.96
C PHE A 200 8.47 6.83 -3.97
N LEU A 201 7.24 7.28 -3.65
CA LEU A 201 6.90 8.68 -3.45
C LEU A 201 7.78 9.30 -2.37
N ASP A 202 7.89 8.66 -1.20
CA ASP A 202 8.69 9.16 -0.08
C ASP A 202 10.17 9.21 -0.42
N ALA A 203 10.72 8.14 -1.03
CA ALA A 203 12.10 8.12 -1.48
C ALA A 203 12.41 9.28 -2.46
N CYS A 204 11.51 9.51 -3.41
CA CYS A 204 11.62 10.65 -4.32
C CYS A 204 11.45 11.99 -3.59
N GLY A 205 10.59 12.05 -2.58
CA GLY A 205 10.39 13.22 -1.71
C GLY A 205 11.68 13.62 -1.02
N VAL A 206 12.34 12.67 -0.34
CA VAL A 206 13.66 12.85 0.27
C VAL A 206 14.66 13.38 -0.75
N TRP A 207 14.74 12.74 -1.91
CA TRP A 207 15.68 13.15 -2.94
C TRP A 207 15.42 14.58 -3.46
N THR A 208 14.16 14.95 -3.69
CA THR A 208 13.83 16.33 -4.10
C THR A 208 14.17 17.36 -3.05
N GLU A 209 14.02 17.05 -1.76
CA GLU A 209 14.39 17.95 -0.68
C GLU A 209 15.90 18.15 -0.62
N LEU A 210 16.70 17.10 -0.81
CA LEU A 210 18.16 17.21 -0.87
C LEU A 210 18.63 18.11 -2.02
N MET A 211 17.99 18.00 -3.20
CA MET A 211 18.29 18.88 -4.34
C MET A 211 17.82 20.32 -4.11
N ALA A 212 16.61 20.52 -3.56
CA ALA A 212 16.04 21.85 -3.33
C ALA A 212 16.76 22.63 -2.22
N SER A 213 17.30 21.94 -1.21
CA SER A 213 18.07 22.53 -0.11
C SER A 213 19.55 22.76 -0.45
N GLY A 214 20.02 22.33 -1.63
CA GLY A 214 21.42 22.47 -2.05
C GLY A 214 22.38 21.50 -1.37
N GLN A 215 21.88 20.48 -0.66
CA GLN A 215 22.71 19.42 -0.08
C GLN A 215 23.29 18.49 -1.15
N VAL A 216 22.62 18.39 -2.31
CA VAL A 216 23.10 17.69 -3.50
C VAL A 216 22.90 18.59 -4.72
N GLU A 217 23.91 18.70 -5.58
CA GLU A 217 23.82 19.47 -6.83
C GLU A 217 23.18 18.60 -7.94
N PRO A 218 21.99 18.97 -8.47
CA PRO A 218 21.35 18.23 -9.54
C PRO A 218 22.02 18.51 -10.89
N SER A 219 22.06 17.49 -11.77
CA SER A 219 22.32 17.73 -13.19
C SER A 219 21.17 18.53 -13.83
N GLU A 220 21.39 19.07 -15.03
CA GLU A 220 20.43 19.99 -15.68
C GLU A 220 19.00 19.43 -15.75
N ARG A 221 18.84 18.18 -16.18
CA ARG A 221 17.53 17.52 -16.28
C ARG A 221 16.83 17.42 -14.92
N TYR A 222 17.57 17.09 -13.87
CA TYR A 222 17.04 16.97 -12.51
C TYR A 222 16.78 18.33 -11.86
N ARG A 223 17.47 19.39 -12.30
CA ARG A 223 17.22 20.77 -11.86
C ARG A 223 15.85 21.27 -12.30
N VAL A 224 15.34 20.81 -13.46
CA VAL A 224 13.96 21.10 -13.91
C VAL A 224 12.94 20.53 -12.92
N TRP A 225 13.14 19.29 -12.49
CA TRP A 225 12.28 18.66 -11.49
C TRP A 225 12.39 19.34 -10.13
N ALA A 226 13.62 19.57 -9.63
CA ALA A 226 13.87 20.16 -8.32
C ALA A 226 13.29 21.58 -8.15
N SER A 227 13.23 22.36 -9.24
CA SER A 227 12.72 23.73 -9.21
C SER A 227 11.20 23.87 -9.38
N THR A 228 10.49 22.76 -9.62
CA THR A 228 9.02 22.78 -9.83
C THR A 228 8.26 22.88 -8.50
N PRO A 229 7.20 23.71 -8.39
CA PRO A 229 6.40 23.84 -7.17
C PRO A 229 5.90 22.50 -6.62
N ARG A 230 6.16 22.29 -5.33
CA ARG A 230 5.88 21.07 -4.58
C ARG A 230 4.56 21.16 -3.81
N GLN A 231 4.00 20.01 -3.46
CA GLN A 231 2.88 19.96 -2.51
C GLN A 231 3.34 20.56 -1.18
N HIS A 232 2.65 21.60 -0.70
CA HIS A 232 2.88 22.13 0.63
C HIS A 232 2.23 21.16 1.62
N GLY A 233 3.00 20.20 2.15
CA GLY A 233 2.45 19.16 3.03
C GLY A 233 3.44 18.09 3.50
N HIS A 234 4.56 17.86 2.78
CA HIS A 234 5.60 16.94 3.25
C HIS A 234 6.53 17.64 4.24
N THR A 235 6.04 17.92 5.43
CA THR A 235 6.95 18.10 6.57
C THR A 235 7.49 16.72 6.91
N MET A 236 8.76 16.46 6.61
CA MET A 236 9.44 15.27 7.10
C MET A 236 9.22 15.20 8.62
N PRO A 237 8.82 14.05 9.18
CA PRO A 237 8.83 13.90 10.63
C PRO A 237 10.24 14.24 11.11
N LYS A 238 10.34 15.09 12.13
CA LYS A 238 11.62 15.32 12.80
C LYS A 238 12.12 13.96 13.25
N SER A 239 13.34 13.61 12.85
CA SER A 239 14.03 12.45 13.40
C SER A 239 14.11 12.62 14.92
N GLU A 240 13.38 11.80 15.66
CA GLU A 240 13.62 11.53 17.09
C GLU A 240 14.72 10.48 17.24
#